data_AF-A0A3D3JXA2-F1
#
_entry.id   AF-A0A3D3JXA2-F1
#
_cell.length_a   1.000
_cell.length_b   1.000
_cell.length_c   1.000
_cell.angle_alpha   90.00
_cell.angle_beta   90.00
_cell.angle_gamma   90.00
#
_symmetry.space_group_name_H-M   'P 1'
#
loop_
_entity.id
_entity.type
_entity.pdbx_description
1 polymer ?
#
loop_
_entity_poly.entity_id
_entity_poly.type
_entity_poly.pdbx_seq_one_letter_code
_entity_poly.pdbx_strand_id
1 'polypeptide(L)'
;MNVNTETLAASFREDGFVLVSDFLSQAEVAELDRQLERYIVEIVPTVAPNHVFYESGRSGAIKHLSVPDQYDNYFKGLLERPATLELIAASVGDDIEPVASEVFYKPAQVGTAAPYHQDNAYLHLEPAGGAVVWIALDDTTVANGAVHFAKGSHRLGDLSHFETGV
;
A
#
# COMPACT_ATOMS: atom_id res chain seq x y z
N MET A 1 -14.94 0.27 -15.42
CA MET A 1 -13.64 0.92 -15.66
C MET A 1 -13.34 0.84 -17.14
N ASN A 2 -13.01 1.97 -17.77
CA ASN A 2 -12.61 2.03 -19.19
C ASN A 2 -11.21 2.68 -19.30
N VAL A 3 -10.34 2.36 -18.34
CA VAL A 3 -8.94 2.82 -18.37
C VAL A 3 -8.14 1.75 -19.10
N ASN A 4 -7.40 2.16 -20.12
CA ASN A 4 -6.60 1.23 -20.92
C ASN A 4 -5.41 0.73 -20.08
N THR A 5 -5.46 -0.51 -19.62
CA THR A 5 -4.41 -1.19 -18.84
C THR A 5 -3.03 -1.01 -19.47
N GLU A 6 -2.91 -1.12 -20.80
CA GLU A 6 -1.64 -0.95 -21.51
C GLU A 6 -1.09 0.47 -21.39
N THR A 7 -1.97 1.47 -21.38
CA THR A 7 -1.55 2.87 -21.21
C THR A 7 -1.04 3.11 -19.80
N LEU A 8 -1.75 2.62 -18.78
CA LEU A 8 -1.32 2.72 -17.38
C LEU A 8 0.02 2.00 -17.16
N ALA A 9 0.15 0.80 -17.69
CA ALA A 9 1.36 0.00 -17.60
C ALA A 9 2.54 0.66 -18.31
N ALA A 10 2.32 1.28 -19.48
CA ALA A 10 3.35 2.04 -20.18
C ALA A 10 3.81 3.25 -19.35
N SER A 11 2.88 4.02 -18.77
CA SER A 11 3.22 5.13 -17.88
C SER A 11 3.97 4.67 -16.63
N PHE A 12 3.57 3.56 -16.02
CA PHE A 12 4.28 2.98 -14.88
C PHE A 12 5.73 2.60 -15.24
N ARG A 13 5.94 1.92 -16.38
CA ARG A 13 7.29 1.62 -16.87
C ARG A 13 8.11 2.87 -17.18
N GLU A 14 7.46 3.94 -17.62
CA GLU A 14 8.11 5.21 -17.91
C GLU A 14 8.57 5.93 -16.63
N ASP A 15 7.62 6.14 -15.72
CA ASP A 15 7.74 7.09 -14.61
C ASP A 15 8.02 6.44 -13.26
N GLY A 16 7.84 5.12 -13.15
CA GLY A 16 7.99 4.36 -11.91
C GLY A 16 6.75 4.39 -11.00
N PHE A 17 5.71 5.13 -11.39
CA PHE A 17 4.42 5.20 -10.72
C PHE A 17 3.33 5.61 -11.72
N VAL A 18 2.07 5.34 -11.38
CA VAL A 18 0.91 5.81 -12.15
C VAL A 18 -0.26 6.09 -11.21
N LEU A 19 -0.99 7.17 -11.46
CA LEU A 19 -2.22 7.49 -10.71
C LEU A 19 -3.41 6.83 -11.42
N VAL A 20 -4.18 6.03 -10.68
CA VAL A 20 -5.41 5.41 -11.17
C VAL A 20 -6.60 6.00 -10.41
N SER A 21 -7.36 6.87 -11.07
CA SER A 21 -8.60 7.40 -10.52
C SER A 21 -9.70 6.34 -10.56
N ASP A 22 -10.62 6.38 -9.58
CA ASP A 22 -11.77 5.48 -9.49
C ASP A 22 -11.40 3.98 -9.49
N PHE A 23 -10.25 3.64 -8.88
CA PHE A 23 -9.78 2.26 -8.75
C PHE A 23 -10.71 1.38 -7.89
N LEU A 24 -11.29 1.99 -6.86
CA LEU A 24 -12.43 1.50 -6.12
C LEU A 24 -13.59 2.46 -6.37
N SER A 25 -14.79 1.93 -6.57
CA SER A 25 -16.02 2.73 -6.54
C SER A 25 -16.30 3.24 -5.12
N GLN A 26 -17.11 4.29 -5.00
CA GLN A 26 -17.53 4.80 -3.68
C GLN A 26 -18.23 3.75 -2.81
N ALA A 27 -18.92 2.79 -3.42
CA ALA A 27 -19.52 1.67 -2.70
C ALA A 27 -18.48 0.66 -2.19
N GLU A 28 -17.41 0.42 -2.96
CA GLU A 28 -16.29 -0.43 -2.53
C GLU A 28 -15.47 0.25 -1.43
N VAL A 29 -15.24 1.56 -1.50
CA VAL A 29 -14.58 2.33 -0.42
C VAL A 29 -15.40 2.24 0.87
N ALA A 30 -16.70 2.51 0.80
CA ALA A 30 -17.57 2.41 1.97
C ALA A 30 -17.68 0.98 2.54
N GLU A 31 -17.51 -0.06 1.73
CA GLU A 31 -17.41 -1.44 2.20
C GLU A 31 -16.05 -1.70 2.87
N LEU A 32 -14.96 -1.21 2.29
CA LEU A 32 -13.62 -1.34 2.87
C LEU A 32 -13.55 -0.68 4.26
N ASP A 33 -14.17 0.49 4.44
CA ASP A 33 -14.27 1.15 5.75
C ASP A 33 -15.01 0.28 6.77
N ARG A 34 -16.17 -0.29 6.39
CA ARG A 34 -16.92 -1.21 7.26
C ARG A 34 -16.10 -2.45 7.63
N GLN A 35 -15.34 -2.99 6.67
CA GLN A 35 -14.53 -4.18 6.89
C GLN A 35 -13.31 -3.89 7.75
N LEU A 36 -12.74 -2.68 7.67
CA LEU A 36 -11.71 -2.21 8.59
C LEU A 36 -12.25 -2.08 10.02
N GLU A 37 -13.42 -1.45 10.20
CA GLU A 37 -14.08 -1.35 11.52
C GLU A 37 -14.34 -2.74 12.11
N ARG A 38 -14.91 -3.66 11.31
CA ARG A 38 -15.13 -5.05 11.73
C ARG A 38 -13.81 -5.73 12.10
N TYR A 39 -12.78 -5.61 11.27
CA TYR A 39 -11.47 -6.22 11.52
C TYR A 39 -10.85 -5.71 12.82
N ILE A 40 -10.93 -4.42 13.08
CA ILE A 40 -10.44 -3.81 14.33
C ILE A 40 -11.17 -4.36 15.56
N VAL A 41 -12.50 -4.52 15.48
CA VAL A 41 -13.29 -4.96 16.63
C VAL A 41 -13.19 -6.48 16.86
N GLU A 42 -13.25 -7.26 15.79
CA GLU A 42 -13.43 -8.71 15.86
C GLU A 42 -12.12 -9.49 15.70
N ILE A 43 -11.18 -9.00 14.87
CA ILE A 43 -10.01 -9.77 14.45
C ILE A 43 -8.75 -9.30 15.19
N VAL A 44 -8.50 -7.99 15.29
CA VAL A 44 -7.33 -7.42 15.99
C VAL A 44 -7.09 -8.00 17.39
N PRO A 45 -8.11 -8.30 18.23
CA PRO A 45 -7.89 -8.95 19.53
C PRO A 45 -7.19 -10.32 19.46
N THR A 46 -7.22 -10.97 18.30
CA THR A 46 -6.61 -12.29 18.03
C THR A 46 -5.30 -12.21 17.23
N VAL A 47 -4.97 -11.03 16.67
CA VAL A 47 -3.78 -10.83 15.84
C VAL A 47 -2.52 -10.83 16.70
N ALA A 48 -1.43 -11.39 16.15
CA ALA A 48 -0.15 -11.42 16.83
C ALA A 48 0.33 -9.98 17.16
N PRO A 49 0.87 -9.71 18.36
CA PRO A 49 1.23 -8.36 18.76
C PRO A 49 2.23 -7.63 17.86
N ASN A 50 3.06 -8.37 17.12
CA ASN A 50 4.04 -7.83 16.18
C ASN A 50 3.43 -7.46 14.82
N HIS A 51 2.12 -7.67 14.62
CA HIS A 51 1.40 -7.29 13.41
C HIS A 51 0.41 -6.13 13.66
N VAL A 52 0.33 -5.61 14.89
CA VAL A 52 -0.52 -4.44 15.22
C VAL A 52 0.30 -3.42 15.97
N PHE A 53 0.47 -2.25 15.37
CA PHE A 53 1.27 -1.16 15.92
C PHE A 53 0.37 0.01 16.30
N TYR A 54 0.72 0.67 17.40
CA TYR A 54 -0.06 1.75 18.00
C TYR A 54 0.82 2.98 18.22
N GLU A 55 0.23 4.17 18.20
CA GLU A 55 0.95 5.43 18.41
C GLU A 55 1.53 5.57 19.83
N SER A 56 0.86 5.02 20.84
CA SER A 56 1.26 5.18 22.25
C SER A 56 0.95 3.93 23.08
N GLY A 57 1.64 2.82 22.75
CA GLY A 57 1.38 1.52 23.38
C GLY A 57 -0.02 0.99 23.05
N ARG A 58 -0.41 -0.16 23.61
CA ARG A 58 -1.61 -0.90 23.20
C ARG A 58 -2.95 -0.21 23.49
N SER A 59 -2.95 0.87 24.26
CA SER A 59 -4.14 1.70 24.51
C SER A 59 -4.24 2.91 23.57
N GLY A 60 -3.22 3.16 22.75
CA GLY A 60 -3.21 4.25 21.79
C GLY A 60 -4.05 3.95 20.55
N ALA A 61 -4.14 4.92 19.65
CA ALA A 61 -4.72 4.70 18.33
C ALA A 61 -3.87 3.67 17.54
N ILE A 62 -4.53 2.83 16.76
CA ILE A 62 -3.85 1.96 15.79
C ILE A 62 -3.14 2.87 14.80
N LYS A 63 -1.87 2.57 14.52
CA LYS A 63 -1.01 3.24 13.55
C LYS A 63 -0.84 2.40 12.30
N HIS A 64 -0.67 1.09 12.47
CA HIS A 64 -0.39 0.18 11.38
C HIS A 64 -0.94 -1.22 11.70
N LEU A 65 -1.66 -1.79 10.74
CA LEU A 65 -2.01 -3.22 10.68
C LEU A 65 -1.16 -3.87 9.61
N SER A 66 -0.26 -4.76 10.02
CA SER A 66 0.58 -5.55 9.14
C SER A 66 -0.14 -6.84 8.77
N VAL A 67 -0.11 -7.20 7.49
CA VAL A 67 -0.59 -8.49 6.94
C VAL A 67 -2.03 -8.88 7.31
N PRO A 68 -3.04 -7.97 7.27
CA PRO A 68 -4.42 -8.33 7.59
C PRO A 68 -4.99 -9.42 6.66
N ASP A 69 -4.46 -9.57 5.45
CA ASP A 69 -4.74 -10.66 4.51
C ASP A 69 -4.46 -12.07 5.09
N GLN A 70 -3.52 -12.21 6.02
CA GLN A 70 -3.22 -13.48 6.67
C GLN A 70 -4.27 -13.87 7.73
N TYR A 71 -5.04 -12.89 8.20
CA TYR A 71 -6.02 -13.07 9.28
C TYR A 71 -7.46 -12.97 8.80
N ASP A 72 -7.71 -12.42 7.61
CA ASP A 72 -9.06 -12.13 7.16
C ASP A 72 -9.22 -12.21 5.63
N ASN A 73 -10.26 -12.95 5.22
CA ASN A 73 -10.52 -13.26 3.82
C ASN A 73 -10.90 -12.04 2.98
N TYR A 74 -11.42 -10.97 3.59
CA TYR A 74 -11.75 -9.76 2.85
C TYR A 74 -10.48 -9.07 2.35
N PHE A 75 -9.50 -8.87 3.23
CA PHE A 75 -8.21 -8.27 2.85
C PHE A 75 -7.40 -9.18 1.93
N LYS A 76 -7.47 -10.50 2.13
CA LYS A 76 -6.91 -11.46 1.17
C LYS A 76 -7.54 -11.32 -0.21
N GLY A 77 -8.86 -11.25 -0.29
CA GLY A 77 -9.57 -11.07 -1.56
C GLY A 77 -9.27 -9.72 -2.24
N LEU A 78 -9.02 -8.67 -1.46
CA LEU A 78 -8.59 -7.37 -1.99
C LEU A 78 -7.16 -7.43 -2.55
N LEU A 79 -6.25 -8.11 -1.85
CA LEU A 79 -4.87 -8.35 -2.29
C LEU A 79 -4.81 -9.19 -3.58
N GLU A 80 -5.65 -10.22 -3.68
CA GLU A 80 -5.70 -11.18 -4.80
C GLU A 80 -6.69 -10.74 -5.92
N ARG A 81 -7.17 -9.49 -5.91
CA ARG A 81 -8.22 -9.03 -6.82
C ARG A 81 -7.76 -9.13 -8.29
N PRO A 82 -8.46 -9.87 -9.18
CA PRO A 82 -7.99 -10.14 -10.54
C PRO A 82 -7.61 -8.89 -11.35
N ALA A 83 -8.44 -7.85 -11.33
CA ALA A 83 -8.16 -6.60 -12.04
C ALA A 83 -6.89 -5.88 -11.53
N THR A 84 -6.52 -6.09 -10.27
CA THR A 84 -5.31 -5.54 -9.67
C THR A 84 -4.09 -6.33 -10.12
N LEU A 85 -4.17 -7.67 -10.08
CA LEU A 85 -3.12 -8.55 -10.57
C LEU A 85 -2.87 -8.38 -12.07
N GLU A 86 -3.92 -8.25 -12.89
CA GLU A 86 -3.79 -7.99 -14.32
C GLU A 86 -3.07 -6.66 -14.60
N LEU A 87 -3.38 -5.60 -13.85
CA LEU A 87 -2.70 -4.31 -14.00
C LEU A 87 -1.23 -4.36 -13.57
N ILE A 88 -0.93 -5.05 -12.47
CA ILE A 88 0.44 -5.24 -11.99
C ILE A 88 1.22 -6.07 -13.02
N ALA A 89 0.66 -7.19 -13.48
CA ALA A 89 1.30 -8.07 -14.45
C ALA A 89 1.62 -7.33 -15.75
N ALA A 90 0.65 -6.55 -16.26
CA ALA A 90 0.88 -5.70 -17.42
C ALA A 90 2.00 -4.68 -17.20
N SER A 91 2.24 -4.24 -15.97
CA SER A 91 3.23 -3.21 -15.60
C SER A 91 4.63 -3.76 -15.38
N VAL A 92 4.77 -4.91 -14.69
CA VAL A 92 6.06 -5.45 -14.23
C VAL A 92 6.44 -6.80 -14.85
N GLY A 93 5.53 -7.47 -15.57
CA GLY A 93 5.71 -8.80 -16.17
C GLY A 93 4.74 -9.84 -15.59
N ASP A 94 4.61 -11.00 -16.24
CA ASP A 94 3.53 -11.97 -15.95
C ASP A 94 3.77 -12.85 -14.70
N ASP A 95 5.01 -12.94 -14.20
CA ASP A 95 5.38 -13.78 -13.05
C ASP A 95 5.29 -12.95 -11.77
N ILE A 96 4.07 -12.79 -11.24
CA ILE A 96 3.78 -11.99 -10.05
C ILE A 96 3.19 -12.83 -8.93
N GLU A 97 3.59 -12.52 -7.71
CA GLU A 97 3.04 -13.10 -6.49
C GLU A 97 2.53 -11.98 -5.56
N PRO A 98 1.28 -12.03 -5.08
CA PRO A 98 0.81 -11.11 -4.05
C PRO A 98 1.56 -11.38 -2.74
N VAL A 99 2.22 -10.35 -2.20
CA VAL A 99 3.11 -10.51 -1.03
C VAL A 99 2.37 -10.27 0.29
N ALA A 100 1.76 -9.10 0.44
CA ALA A 100 1.08 -8.69 1.66
C ALA A 100 0.18 -7.48 1.39
N SER A 101 -0.80 -7.30 2.27
CA SER A 101 -1.52 -6.04 2.45
C SER A 101 -1.08 -5.35 3.74
N GLU A 102 -1.19 -4.04 3.79
CA GLU A 102 -0.88 -3.22 4.96
C GLU A 102 -1.91 -2.08 5.06
N VAL A 103 -2.27 -1.69 6.29
CA VAL A 103 -3.18 -0.56 6.53
C VAL A 103 -2.49 0.44 7.44
N PHE A 104 -2.31 1.66 6.95
CA PHE A 104 -1.70 2.76 7.69
C PHE A 104 -2.75 3.79 8.12
N TYR A 105 -2.77 4.08 9.41
CA TYR A 105 -3.62 5.12 10.00
C TYR A 105 -2.76 6.34 10.30
N LYS A 106 -3.16 7.50 9.77
CA LYS A 106 -2.49 8.79 10.00
C LYS A 106 -3.50 9.83 10.47
N PRO A 107 -3.88 9.82 11.76
CA PRO A 107 -4.81 10.81 12.28
C PRO A 107 -4.27 12.24 12.09
N ALA A 108 -5.15 13.22 11.95
CA ALA A 108 -4.74 14.60 11.76
C ALA A 108 -3.78 15.07 12.87
N GLN A 109 -2.66 15.69 12.47
CA GLN A 109 -1.60 16.19 13.37
C GLN A 109 -0.85 15.08 14.14
N VAL A 110 -1.10 13.81 13.81
CA VAL A 110 -0.43 12.63 14.35
C VAL A 110 0.28 11.91 13.21
N GLY A 111 1.43 11.29 13.51
CA GLY A 111 2.20 10.52 12.55
C GLY A 111 3.55 11.15 12.22
N THR A 112 4.49 10.29 11.84
CA THR A 112 5.85 10.66 11.48
C THR A 112 5.94 10.85 9.97
N ALA A 113 6.71 11.85 9.53
CA ALA A 113 7.03 12.00 8.11
C ALA A 113 7.76 10.74 7.61
N ALA A 114 7.33 10.22 6.46
CA ALA A 114 8.05 9.15 5.77
C ALA A 114 9.12 9.82 4.86
N PRO A 115 10.42 9.66 5.15
CA PRO A 115 11.47 10.20 4.30
C PRO A 115 11.48 9.47 2.95
N TYR A 116 12.15 10.06 1.95
CA TYR A 116 12.39 9.36 0.70
C TYR A 116 13.13 8.03 0.95
N HIS A 117 12.64 6.96 0.34
CA HIS A 117 13.20 5.61 0.43
C HIS A 117 12.89 4.82 -0.85
N GLN A 118 13.57 3.69 -1.03
CA GLN A 118 13.17 2.64 -1.97
C GLN A 118 12.62 1.47 -1.16
N ASP A 119 11.43 0.95 -1.49
CA ASP A 119 10.83 -0.17 -0.76
C ASP A 119 11.73 -1.42 -0.77
N ASN A 120 12.46 -1.64 -1.87
CA ASN A 120 13.37 -2.78 -1.99
C ASN A 120 14.55 -2.74 -1.01
N ALA A 121 14.84 -1.59 -0.40
CA ALA A 121 15.80 -1.48 0.69
C ALA A 121 15.35 -2.21 1.96
N TYR A 122 14.05 -2.46 2.10
CA TYR A 122 13.44 -3.22 3.19
C TYR A 122 13.01 -4.62 2.74
N LEU A 123 12.47 -4.74 1.52
CA LEU A 123 11.91 -6.00 1.01
C LEU A 123 12.98 -6.98 0.49
N HIS A 124 14.14 -6.47 0.06
CA HIS A 124 15.25 -7.26 -0.45
C HIS A 124 14.85 -8.30 -1.53
N LEU A 125 13.98 -7.90 -2.46
CA LEU A 125 13.53 -8.75 -3.56
C LEU A 125 14.67 -8.93 -4.58
N GLU A 126 14.82 -10.17 -5.05
CA GLU A 126 15.81 -10.54 -6.08
C GLU A 126 15.12 -11.39 -7.18
N PRO A 127 15.04 -10.91 -8.44
CA PRO A 127 15.49 -9.59 -8.89
C PRO A 127 14.69 -8.45 -8.26
N ALA A 128 15.33 -7.28 -8.11
CA ALA A 128 14.66 -6.06 -7.64
C ALA A 128 13.49 -5.72 -8.58
N GLY A 129 12.27 -5.94 -8.13
CA GLY A 129 11.07 -5.81 -8.95
C GLY A 129 9.79 -5.97 -8.14
N GLY A 130 8.69 -5.48 -8.68
CA GLY A 130 7.38 -5.48 -8.01
C GLY A 130 6.67 -4.14 -8.17
N ALA A 131 5.45 -4.08 -7.66
CA ALA A 131 4.65 -2.86 -7.60
C ALA A 131 3.84 -2.84 -6.31
N VAL A 132 3.71 -1.65 -5.72
CA VAL A 132 2.82 -1.41 -4.60
C VAL A 132 1.59 -0.69 -5.10
N VAL A 133 0.42 -1.19 -4.73
CA VAL A 133 -0.86 -0.52 -4.98
C VAL A 133 -1.25 0.21 -3.70
N TRP A 134 -1.06 1.53 -3.70
CA TRP A 134 -1.46 2.39 -2.60
C TRP A 134 -2.85 2.98 -2.87
N ILE A 135 -3.81 2.69 -1.99
CA ILE A 135 -5.20 3.15 -2.09
C ILE A 135 -5.45 4.20 -1.01
N ALA A 136 -5.80 5.42 -1.43
CA ALA A 136 -6.28 6.44 -0.53
C ALA A 136 -7.69 6.07 -0.03
N LEU A 137 -7.86 5.97 1.29
CA LEU A 137 -9.19 5.83 1.92
C LEU A 137 -9.79 7.20 2.27
N ASP A 138 -8.92 8.16 2.60
CA ASP A 138 -9.28 9.55 2.85
C ASP A 138 -8.75 10.47 1.75
N ASP A 139 -9.37 11.64 1.60
CA ASP A 139 -8.90 12.71 0.71
C ASP A 139 -7.42 13.02 0.98
N THR A 140 -6.59 12.82 -0.04
CA THR A 140 -5.13 12.95 0.06
C THR A 140 -4.66 14.17 -0.73
N THR A 141 -4.02 15.09 -0.04
CA THR A 141 -3.57 16.40 -0.53
C THR A 141 -2.13 16.65 -0.12
N VAL A 142 -1.46 17.59 -0.79
CA VAL A 142 -0.10 18.02 -0.39
C VAL A 142 -0.08 18.50 1.07
N ALA A 143 -1.16 19.12 1.55
CA ALA A 143 -1.22 19.69 2.89
C ALA A 143 -1.39 18.65 4.01
N ASN A 144 -1.93 17.45 3.72
CA ASN A 144 -2.12 16.38 4.70
C ASN A 144 -1.25 15.14 4.45
N GLY A 145 -0.15 15.30 3.69
CA GLY A 145 0.88 14.28 3.57
C GLY A 145 0.69 13.30 2.41
N ALA A 146 0.25 13.79 1.25
CA ALA A 146 0.27 13.02 0.01
C ALA A 146 1.63 12.38 -0.26
N VAL A 147 1.61 11.15 -0.78
CA VAL A 147 2.82 10.46 -1.23
C VAL A 147 3.49 11.23 -2.36
N HIS A 148 4.81 11.33 -2.31
CA HIS A 148 5.61 11.94 -3.36
C HIS A 148 6.51 10.88 -4.01
N PHE A 149 6.55 10.90 -5.34
CA PHE A 149 7.40 10.01 -6.12
C PHE A 149 8.50 10.81 -6.84
N ALA A 150 9.70 10.25 -6.91
CA ALA A 150 10.76 10.76 -7.76
C ALA A 150 10.63 10.11 -9.14
N LYS A 151 10.04 10.83 -10.10
CA LYS A 151 9.77 10.32 -11.47
C LYS A 151 11.04 9.73 -12.10
N GLY A 152 10.94 8.46 -12.51
CA GLY A 152 12.00 7.70 -13.18
C GLY A 152 13.09 7.14 -12.26
N SER A 153 13.00 7.32 -10.94
CA SER A 153 14.06 6.90 -10.00
C SER A 153 14.24 5.38 -9.94
N HIS A 154 13.21 4.60 -10.27
CA HIS A 154 13.27 3.13 -10.33
C HIS A 154 14.33 2.60 -11.32
N ARG A 155 14.72 3.41 -12.31
CA ARG A 155 15.73 3.05 -13.32
C ARG A 155 17.16 3.21 -12.83
N LEU A 156 17.35 3.82 -11.67
CA LEU A 156 18.67 4.03 -11.07
C LEU A 156 19.19 2.77 -10.35
N GLY A 157 18.38 1.72 -10.25
CA GLY A 157 18.68 0.51 -9.47
C GLY A 157 18.64 0.80 -7.97
N ASP A 158 19.26 -0.08 -7.18
CA ASP A 158 19.40 0.11 -5.74
C ASP A 158 20.45 1.19 -5.45
N LEU A 159 19.99 2.29 -4.85
CA LEU A 159 20.85 3.38 -4.42
C LEU A 159 21.48 3.05 -3.05
N SER A 160 22.44 3.87 -2.61
CA SER A 160 22.98 3.76 -1.25
C SER A 160 21.94 4.23 -0.23
N HIS A 161 21.67 3.38 0.76
CA HIS A 161 20.71 3.65 1.84
C HIS A 161 21.43 3.92 3.16
N PHE A 162 20.79 4.72 4.02
CA PHE A 162 21.22 4.97 5.40
C PHE A 162 20.00 5.07 6.31
N GLU A 163 20.15 4.71 7.57
CA GLU A 163 19.08 4.80 8.55
C GLU A 163 18.74 6.27 8.83
N THR A 164 17.45 6.60 8.75
CA THR A 164 16.94 7.96 8.96
C THR A 164 16.46 8.20 10.40
N GLY A 165 16.32 7.13 11.19
CA GLY A 165 15.95 7.20 12.61
C GLY A 165 14.50 7.62 12.90
N VAL A 166 13.62 7.56 11.88
CA VAL A 166 12.18 7.84 11.95
C VAL A 166 11.34 6.59 11.77
#